data_AF-A0A672JVS2-F1
#
_entry.id   AF-A0A672JVS2-F1
#
_cell.length_a   1.000
_cell.length_b   1.000
_cell.length_c   1.000
_cell.angle_alpha   90.00
_cell.angle_beta   90.00
_cell.angle_gamma   90.00
#
_symmetry.space_group_name_H-M   'P 1'
#
loop_
_entity.id
_entity.type
_entity.pdbx_description
1 polymer ?
#
loop_
_entity_poly.entity_id
_entity_poly.type
_entity_poly.pdbx_seq_one_letter_code
_entity_poly.pdbx_strand_id
1 'polypeptide(L)'
;MRLVSMQHRVRRAAESEEEPKPAPPPLPPPSHHSHNFINMKNKFFNELGHLPMPMWAIGAIVVVVLALVGCFAFCIYKKCLGGKKKTKKVRERKGGRRRMKKEGEEEAGEVQPKDGEGEGEKEYYGKLEYTLDYNFTDNQLIVGVLQAQDLAAMDMGGTSDPYVKVYMLPDKKKKFETKVQRKNLCPVFNETFIFKIPFNDLAGQTLVLQVFDFDRFGKHDVIGEIKIPMNSIDLAQPIHEWKDLVGGQKEEQEKLGDVCISLRYVPTSGKLTVCIMEAKNLKKMDVGGLSDPFVKVVLQHNGKRIKKKKTTVKQNTLNPYFNESFSFEVPFAQIQKIQVLLTVYDYDKLGSNDPIGKCWIGFGASGVGLRHWSDMLANPRRPVAQWHTLQPEEEIDAALKAPIR
;
A
#
# COMPACT_ATOMS: atom_id res chain seq x y z
N MET A 1 110.85 -51.66 14.31
CA MET A 1 110.93 -50.38 13.56
C MET A 1 109.89 -49.45 14.17
N ARG A 2 110.29 -48.51 15.03
CA ARG A 2 110.62 -47.08 14.74
C ARG A 2 109.37 -46.19 14.57
N LEU A 3 109.29 -45.19 15.47
CA LEU A 3 108.79 -43.81 15.29
C LEU A 3 107.26 -43.66 15.10
N VAL A 4 106.53 -42.62 15.55
CA VAL A 4 106.83 -41.34 16.22
C VAL A 4 105.51 -40.77 16.76
N SER A 5 105.60 -40.02 17.85
CA SER A 5 104.58 -39.13 18.40
C SER A 5 104.68 -37.75 17.74
N MET A 6 103.57 -37.08 17.41
CA MET A 6 103.46 -35.61 17.55
C MET A 6 102.03 -35.06 17.35
N GLN A 7 101.48 -34.57 18.46
CA GLN A 7 100.83 -33.27 18.74
C GLN A 7 100.03 -32.46 17.69
N HIS A 8 98.85 -32.02 18.18
CA HIS A 8 98.31 -30.64 18.26
C HIS A 8 97.44 -30.01 17.14
N ARG A 9 96.16 -29.75 17.53
CA ARG A 9 95.43 -28.45 17.60
C ARG A 9 95.21 -27.72 16.25
N VAL A 10 93.97 -27.39 15.82
CA VAL A 10 93.25 -26.14 16.15
C VAL A 10 91.89 -26.02 15.38
N ARG A 11 90.82 -25.60 16.10
CA ARG A 11 89.62 -24.77 15.77
C ARG A 11 88.42 -25.22 14.86
N ARG A 12 87.25 -25.12 15.53
CA ARG A 12 85.91 -24.52 15.19
C ARG A 12 85.03 -25.08 14.05
N ALA A 13 83.83 -25.53 14.43
CA ALA A 13 82.48 -24.96 14.14
C ALA A 13 81.44 -25.87 14.86
N ALA A 14 80.72 -25.41 15.88
CA ALA A 14 79.39 -24.76 15.84
C ALA A 14 78.24 -25.71 15.46
N GLU A 15 77.54 -26.25 16.47
CA GLU A 15 76.08 -26.46 16.47
C GLU A 15 75.61 -26.60 17.93
N SER A 16 74.64 -25.79 18.32
CA SER A 16 74.14 -25.64 19.69
C SER A 16 72.86 -26.45 19.90
N GLU A 17 72.87 -27.24 20.98
CA GLU A 17 71.78 -28.06 21.48
C GLU A 17 70.58 -27.23 21.99
N GLU A 18 69.42 -27.88 21.92
CA GLU A 18 68.07 -27.38 22.22
C GLU A 18 67.75 -27.52 23.73
N GLU A 19 67.39 -26.41 24.40
CA GLU A 19 66.87 -26.39 25.78
C GLU A 19 65.32 -26.30 25.80
N PRO A 20 64.63 -26.86 26.83
CA PRO A 20 63.19 -27.08 26.82
C PRO A 20 62.38 -25.82 27.17
N LYS A 21 61.23 -25.63 26.49
CA LYS A 21 60.28 -24.51 26.73
C LYS A 21 59.46 -24.68 28.02
N PRO A 22 59.16 -23.58 28.75
CA PRO A 22 58.38 -23.63 30.00
C PRO A 22 56.86 -23.77 29.76
N ALA A 23 56.16 -24.35 30.74
CA ALA A 23 54.72 -24.56 30.75
C ALA A 23 53.91 -23.25 30.88
N PRO A 24 52.67 -23.18 30.34
CA PRO A 24 51.86 -21.96 30.36
C PRO A 24 51.20 -21.67 31.73
N PRO A 25 50.91 -20.40 32.04
CA PRO A 25 50.32 -19.98 33.33
C PRO A 25 48.82 -20.32 33.46
N PRO A 26 48.27 -20.37 34.68
CA PRO A 26 46.88 -20.76 34.93
C PRO A 26 45.86 -19.68 34.53
N LEU A 27 44.67 -20.15 34.12
CA LEU A 27 43.53 -19.33 33.67
C LEU A 27 42.90 -18.49 34.81
N PRO A 28 42.38 -17.28 34.51
CA PRO A 28 41.69 -16.45 35.49
C PRO A 28 40.25 -16.94 35.79
N PRO A 29 39.67 -16.60 36.96
CA PRO A 29 38.32 -17.03 37.33
C PRO A 29 37.23 -16.30 36.51
N PRO A 30 36.01 -16.88 36.41
CA PRO A 30 34.96 -16.37 35.54
C PRO A 30 34.44 -15.00 36.00
N SER A 31 34.45 -14.02 35.11
CA SER A 31 33.95 -12.68 35.37
C SER A 31 32.41 -12.63 35.32
N HIS A 32 31.82 -12.10 36.39
CA HIS A 32 30.39 -11.84 36.51
C HIS A 32 29.91 -10.80 35.49
N HIS A 33 28.91 -11.17 34.68
CA HIS A 33 28.32 -10.35 33.61
C HIS A 33 27.43 -9.17 34.10
N SER A 34 27.47 -8.78 35.37
CA SER A 34 26.57 -7.75 35.94
C SER A 34 27.11 -6.30 35.89
N HIS A 35 28.41 -6.11 35.65
CA HIS A 35 29.02 -4.77 35.75
C HIS A 35 28.85 -3.86 34.51
N ASN A 36 28.41 -4.40 33.37
CA ASN A 36 28.28 -3.60 32.14
C ASN A 36 26.96 -2.81 32.05
N PHE A 37 25.87 -3.30 32.65
CA PHE A 37 24.57 -2.61 32.58
C PHE A 37 24.50 -1.39 33.50
N ILE A 38 25.13 -1.48 34.68
CA ILE A 38 25.17 -0.39 35.67
C ILE A 38 26.04 0.76 35.14
N ASN A 39 27.18 0.45 34.51
CA ASN A 39 28.03 1.47 33.90
C ASN A 39 27.35 2.16 32.71
N MET A 40 26.59 1.43 31.90
CA MET A 40 25.86 2.00 30.75
C MET A 40 24.67 2.85 31.21
N LYS A 41 23.94 2.42 32.26
CA LYS A 41 22.87 3.19 32.90
C LYS A 41 23.42 4.48 33.53
N ASN A 42 24.54 4.41 34.22
CA ASN A 42 25.14 5.59 34.85
C ASN A 42 25.70 6.57 33.81
N LYS A 43 26.25 6.09 32.68
CA LYS A 43 26.61 6.96 31.54
C LYS A 43 25.40 7.63 30.91
N PHE A 44 24.30 6.90 30.73
CA PHE A 44 23.07 7.44 30.15
C PHE A 44 22.40 8.47 31.06
N PHE A 45 22.37 8.24 32.39
CA PHE A 45 21.85 9.20 33.36
C PHE A 45 22.77 10.42 33.56
N ASN A 46 24.10 10.27 33.46
CA ASN A 46 25.01 11.41 33.46
C ASN A 46 24.90 12.26 32.18
N GLU A 47 24.60 11.67 31.02
CA GLU A 47 24.38 12.43 29.78
C GLU A 47 23.00 13.11 29.72
N LEU A 48 21.98 12.59 30.40
CA LEU A 48 20.70 13.28 30.56
C LEU A 48 20.78 14.49 31.53
N GLY A 49 21.80 14.55 32.37
CA GLY A 49 21.98 15.59 33.39
C GLY A 49 22.49 16.94 32.88
N HIS A 50 22.84 17.08 31.59
CA HIS A 50 23.47 18.30 31.05
C HIS A 50 22.70 18.97 29.90
N LEU A 51 21.37 18.81 29.85
CA LEU A 51 20.51 19.65 29.02
C LEU A 51 19.81 20.69 29.92
N PRO A 52 20.14 21.99 29.81
CA PRO A 52 19.42 23.03 30.53
C PRO A 52 18.10 23.27 29.80
N MET A 53 17.15 22.35 29.94
CA MET A 53 15.81 22.56 29.44
C MET A 53 15.13 23.58 30.35
N PRO A 54 14.78 24.78 29.86
CA PRO A 54 14.17 25.80 30.70
C PRO A 54 12.84 25.28 31.27
N MET A 55 12.50 25.66 32.50
CA MET A 55 11.37 25.05 33.24
C MET A 55 10.02 25.11 32.49
N TRP A 56 9.84 26.07 31.59
CA TRP A 56 8.65 26.15 30.73
C TRP A 56 8.52 24.98 29.73
N ALA A 57 9.64 24.42 29.25
CA ALA A 57 9.64 23.29 28.34
C ALA A 57 9.22 21.99 29.05
N ILE A 58 9.60 21.83 30.32
CA ILE A 58 9.12 20.73 31.17
C ILE A 58 7.61 20.88 31.40
N GLY A 59 7.15 22.09 31.70
CA GLY A 59 5.71 22.40 31.80
C GLY A 59 4.93 22.06 30.53
N ALA A 60 5.46 22.41 29.37
CA ALA A 60 4.84 22.10 28.07
C ALA A 60 4.75 20.59 27.82
N ILE A 61 5.80 19.82 28.13
CA ILE A 61 5.79 18.36 28.01
C ILE A 61 4.74 17.73 28.92
N VAL A 62 4.63 18.20 30.17
CA VAL A 62 3.62 17.70 31.12
C VAL A 62 2.20 17.98 30.61
N VAL A 63 1.94 19.17 30.06
CA VAL A 63 0.63 19.52 29.48
C VAL A 63 0.30 18.63 28.29
N VAL A 64 1.27 18.37 27.40
CA VAL A 64 1.09 17.48 26.25
C VAL A 64 0.81 16.04 26.71
N VAL A 65 1.53 15.54 27.71
CA VAL A 65 1.31 14.20 28.26
C VAL A 65 -0.08 14.10 28.91
N LEU A 66 -0.50 15.10 29.69
CA LEU A 66 -1.84 15.12 30.30
C LEU A 66 -2.96 15.20 29.24
N ALA A 67 -2.77 15.97 28.17
CA ALA A 67 -3.71 16.03 27.06
C ALA A 67 -3.80 14.68 26.32
N LEU A 68 -2.68 14.00 26.11
CA LEU A 68 -2.65 12.67 25.50
C LEU A 68 -3.35 11.63 26.39
N VAL A 69 -3.10 11.65 27.69
CA VAL A 69 -3.78 10.76 28.65
C VAL A 69 -5.28 11.03 28.69
N GLY A 70 -5.70 12.31 28.67
CA GLY A 70 -7.12 12.70 28.58
C GLY A 70 -7.79 12.23 27.30
N CYS A 71 -7.13 12.37 26.15
CA CYS A 71 -7.60 11.85 24.86
C CYS A 71 -7.72 10.32 24.86
N PHE A 72 -6.76 9.61 25.46
CA PHE A 72 -6.83 8.15 25.60
C PHE A 72 -7.98 7.71 26.51
N ALA A 73 -8.17 8.39 27.64
CA ALA A 73 -9.29 8.13 28.55
C ALA A 73 -10.65 8.38 27.88
N PHE A 74 -10.79 9.47 27.11
CA PHE A 74 -11.99 9.79 26.35
C PHE A 74 -12.28 8.77 25.24
N CYS A 75 -11.24 8.31 24.54
CA CYS A 75 -11.36 7.25 23.53
C CYS A 75 -11.81 5.90 24.14
N ILE A 76 -11.28 5.55 25.31
CA ILE A 76 -11.69 4.33 26.04
C ILE A 76 -13.13 4.47 26.54
N TYR A 77 -13.50 5.62 27.12
CA TYR A 77 -14.86 5.90 27.57
C TYR A 77 -15.89 5.76 26.43
N LYS A 78 -15.60 6.34 25.25
CA LYS A 78 -16.48 6.24 24.08
C LYS A 78 -16.58 4.82 23.52
N LYS A 79 -15.51 4.02 23.64
CA LYS A 79 -15.47 2.61 23.21
C LYS A 79 -16.20 1.68 24.18
N CYS A 80 -16.23 1.98 25.47
CA CYS A 80 -16.91 1.20 26.50
C CYS A 80 -18.42 1.49 26.60
N LEU A 81 -18.88 2.71 26.29
CA LEU A 81 -20.30 3.10 26.41
C LEU A 81 -21.09 3.11 25.08
N GLY A 82 -20.44 2.94 23.93
CA GLY A 82 -21.07 2.94 22.60
C GLY A 82 -21.40 1.57 22.02
N GLY A 83 -21.46 0.51 22.84
CA GLY A 83 -21.66 -0.86 22.37
C GLY A 83 -23.12 -1.24 22.11
N LYS A 84 -23.64 -0.98 20.89
CA LYS A 84 -24.71 -1.81 20.31
C LYS A 84 -24.34 -2.22 18.88
N LYS A 85 -23.74 -3.41 18.76
CA LYS A 85 -23.69 -4.17 17.50
C LYS A 85 -25.11 -4.57 17.12
N LYS A 86 -25.53 -4.29 15.88
CA LYS A 86 -26.52 -5.14 15.19
C LYS A 86 -26.05 -5.51 13.80
N THR A 87 -26.34 -6.76 13.50
CA THR A 87 -25.91 -7.63 12.42
C THR A 87 -26.43 -7.17 11.07
N LYS A 88 -25.58 -7.23 10.04
CA LYS A 88 -25.90 -7.01 8.63
C LYS A 88 -26.81 -8.16 8.16
N LYS A 89 -28.13 -7.93 8.11
CA LYS A 89 -29.08 -8.80 7.41
C LYS A 89 -29.30 -8.21 6.02
N VAL A 90 -28.72 -8.88 5.01
CA VAL A 90 -29.20 -8.80 3.63
C VAL A 90 -30.68 -9.21 3.66
N ARG A 91 -31.57 -8.33 3.20
CA ARG A 91 -32.99 -8.65 3.06
C ARG A 91 -33.43 -8.30 1.66
N GLU A 92 -33.57 -9.34 0.84
CA GLU A 92 -34.40 -9.35 -0.35
C GLU A 92 -35.78 -8.75 -0.04
N ARG A 93 -36.20 -7.76 -0.82
CA ARG A 93 -37.56 -7.22 -0.75
C ARG A 93 -38.47 -8.03 -1.68
N LYS A 94 -39.16 -9.02 -1.12
CA LYS A 94 -40.42 -9.56 -1.67
C LYS A 94 -41.61 -8.72 -1.20
N GLY A 95 -42.40 -8.26 -2.18
CA GLY A 95 -43.87 -8.12 -2.20
C GLY A 95 -44.60 -7.53 -0.99
N GLY A 96 -45.28 -6.40 -1.19
CA GLY A 96 -46.16 -5.79 -0.18
C GLY A 96 -47.20 -4.86 -0.77
N ARG A 97 -48.15 -5.45 -1.51
CA ARG A 97 -49.39 -4.85 -2.06
C ARG A 97 -50.21 -4.20 -0.93
N ARG A 98 -50.49 -2.89 -1.00
CA ARG A 98 -51.58 -2.25 -0.23
C ARG A 98 -52.69 -1.82 -1.19
N ARG A 99 -53.81 -2.54 -1.10
CA ARG A 99 -55.11 -2.21 -1.69
C ARG A 99 -55.57 -0.86 -1.14
N MET A 100 -55.89 0.07 -2.03
CA MET A 100 -56.83 1.16 -1.74
C MET A 100 -58.07 0.89 -2.60
N LYS A 101 -59.20 0.68 -1.94
CA LYS A 101 -60.51 0.42 -2.54
C LYS A 101 -61.07 1.78 -3.01
N LYS A 102 -61.38 1.91 -4.29
CA LYS A 102 -62.28 2.96 -4.80
C LYS A 102 -63.20 2.31 -5.83
N GLU A 103 -64.46 2.17 -5.43
CA GLU A 103 -65.63 2.05 -6.33
C GLU A 103 -65.68 3.37 -7.14
N GLY A 104 -66.13 3.47 -8.38
CA GLY A 104 -66.68 2.58 -9.40
C GLY A 104 -66.92 3.45 -10.65
N GLU A 105 -67.07 2.80 -11.82
CA GLU A 105 -67.81 3.22 -13.03
C GLU A 105 -67.13 2.70 -14.31
N GLU A 106 -67.98 2.12 -15.15
CA GLU A 106 -67.70 1.36 -16.36
C GLU A 106 -67.55 2.30 -17.57
N GLU A 107 -66.60 2.01 -18.47
CA GLU A 107 -66.89 2.00 -19.90
C GLU A 107 -65.84 1.19 -20.67
N ALA A 108 -66.31 0.47 -21.69
CA ALA A 108 -65.58 -0.51 -22.47
C ALA A 108 -64.86 0.10 -23.68
N GLY A 109 -63.72 -0.47 -24.10
CA GLY A 109 -63.13 -0.14 -25.39
C GLY A 109 -61.71 -0.68 -25.63
N GLU A 110 -61.65 -1.80 -26.36
CA GLU A 110 -60.60 -2.24 -27.31
C GLU A 110 -59.18 -2.64 -26.85
N VAL A 111 -58.76 -3.79 -27.40
CA VAL A 111 -57.48 -4.48 -27.24
C VAL A 111 -56.55 -4.11 -28.40
N GLN A 112 -55.33 -3.63 -28.10
CA GLN A 112 -54.15 -3.83 -28.95
C GLN A 112 -52.90 -4.10 -28.09
N PRO A 113 -51.99 -4.99 -28.52
CA PRO A 113 -50.80 -5.37 -27.76
C PRO A 113 -49.66 -4.40 -28.04
N LYS A 114 -48.89 -4.00 -27.03
CA LYS A 114 -47.55 -3.43 -27.26
C LYS A 114 -46.58 -3.80 -26.15
N ASP A 115 -45.43 -4.25 -26.64
CA ASP A 115 -44.35 -4.88 -25.93
C ASP A 115 -43.73 -3.94 -24.89
N GLY A 116 -43.62 -4.43 -23.66
CA GLY A 116 -42.96 -3.73 -22.55
C GLY A 116 -41.71 -4.50 -22.15
N GLU A 117 -40.60 -4.19 -22.81
CA GLU A 117 -39.26 -4.53 -22.33
C GLU A 117 -39.08 -3.95 -20.92
N GLY A 118 -38.64 -4.79 -19.98
CA GLY A 118 -38.45 -4.40 -18.58
C GLY A 118 -37.34 -3.37 -18.45
N GLU A 119 -37.70 -2.14 -18.11
CA GLU A 119 -36.74 -1.13 -17.64
C GLU A 119 -36.15 -1.58 -16.30
N GLY A 120 -34.87 -1.92 -16.28
CA GLY A 120 -34.12 -2.08 -15.05
C GLY A 120 -34.04 -0.74 -14.30
N GLU A 121 -34.18 -0.79 -12.97
CA GLU A 121 -34.04 0.39 -12.10
C GLU A 121 -32.69 1.09 -12.38
N LYS A 122 -32.71 2.27 -13.02
CA LYS A 122 -31.50 3.09 -13.20
C LYS A 122 -31.04 3.57 -11.83
N GLU A 123 -29.88 3.13 -11.39
CA GLU A 123 -29.22 3.68 -10.20
C GLU A 123 -28.97 5.18 -10.42
N TYR A 124 -29.53 6.01 -9.55
CA TYR A 124 -29.42 7.47 -9.61
C TYR A 124 -28.39 7.95 -8.58
N TYR A 125 -27.35 8.64 -9.05
CA TYR A 125 -26.21 9.07 -8.23
C TYR A 125 -26.23 10.57 -7.88
N GLY A 126 -27.27 11.29 -8.29
CA GLY A 126 -27.42 12.73 -8.13
C GLY A 126 -26.96 13.54 -9.35
N LYS A 127 -26.96 14.86 -9.23
CA LYS A 127 -26.53 15.81 -10.28
C LYS A 127 -25.51 16.79 -9.73
N LEU A 128 -24.61 17.27 -10.59
CA LEU A 128 -23.63 18.30 -10.27
C LEU A 128 -23.83 19.51 -11.18
N GLU A 129 -23.81 20.69 -10.59
CA GLU A 129 -23.79 21.98 -11.27
C GLU A 129 -22.37 22.51 -11.35
N TYR A 130 -21.96 22.86 -12.56
CA TYR A 130 -20.61 23.32 -12.82
C TYR A 130 -20.59 24.45 -13.85
N THR A 131 -19.48 25.18 -13.88
CA THR A 131 -19.20 26.18 -14.90
C THR A 131 -17.88 25.88 -15.60
N LEU A 132 -17.81 26.18 -16.89
CA LEU A 132 -16.57 26.10 -17.68
C LEU A 132 -16.39 27.39 -18.44
N ASP A 133 -15.20 27.96 -18.36
CA ASP A 133 -14.81 29.13 -19.13
C ASP A 133 -13.36 28.99 -19.57
N TYR A 134 -13.02 29.52 -20.75
CA TYR A 134 -11.66 29.48 -21.25
C TYR A 134 -11.14 30.89 -21.53
N ASN A 135 -10.10 31.28 -20.79
CA ASN A 135 -9.41 32.53 -20.99
C ASN A 135 -8.34 32.37 -22.08
N PHE A 136 -8.64 32.88 -23.28
CA PHE A 136 -7.74 32.86 -24.43
C PHE A 136 -6.51 33.76 -24.28
N THR A 137 -6.59 34.81 -23.46
CA THR A 137 -5.46 35.72 -23.22
C THR A 137 -4.38 35.05 -22.38
N ASP A 138 -4.80 34.35 -21.32
CA ASP A 138 -3.89 33.74 -20.34
C ASP A 138 -3.62 32.25 -20.58
N ASN A 139 -4.29 31.64 -21.57
CA ASN A 139 -4.28 30.21 -21.88
C ASN A 139 -4.66 29.34 -20.68
N GLN A 140 -5.85 29.60 -20.13
CA GLN A 140 -6.32 28.97 -18.90
C GLN A 140 -7.77 28.50 -19.03
N LEU A 141 -8.01 27.24 -18.72
CA LEU A 141 -9.34 26.69 -18.49
C LEU A 141 -9.73 26.94 -17.02
N ILE A 142 -10.87 27.59 -16.82
CA ILE A 142 -11.47 27.90 -15.53
C ILE A 142 -12.65 26.95 -15.33
N VAL A 143 -12.59 26.17 -14.26
CA VAL A 143 -13.60 25.16 -13.91
C VAL A 143 -14.22 25.55 -12.58
N GLY A 144 -15.50 25.92 -12.58
CA GLY A 144 -16.27 26.17 -11.36
C GLY A 144 -17.06 24.95 -10.95
N VAL A 145 -16.95 24.55 -9.68
CA VAL A 145 -17.79 23.52 -9.06
C VAL A 145 -18.71 24.26 -8.09
N LEU A 146 -20.01 24.33 -8.44
CA LEU A 146 -20.97 25.16 -7.71
C LEU A 146 -21.66 24.37 -6.61
N GLN A 147 -22.50 23.40 -6.97
CA GLN A 147 -23.28 22.61 -6.03
C GLN A 147 -23.69 21.27 -6.62
N ALA A 148 -24.09 20.33 -5.76
CA ALA A 148 -24.70 19.07 -6.18
C ALA A 148 -26.09 18.90 -5.57
N GLN A 149 -26.91 18.05 -6.17
CA GLN A 149 -28.26 17.73 -5.70
C GLN A 149 -28.50 16.22 -5.72
N ASP A 150 -29.25 15.76 -4.72
CA ASP A 150 -29.71 14.37 -4.57
C ASP A 150 -28.59 13.33 -4.69
N LEU A 151 -27.44 13.60 -4.06
CA LEU A 151 -26.33 12.64 -4.03
C LEU A 151 -26.75 11.33 -3.33
N ALA A 152 -26.19 10.21 -3.79
CA ALA A 152 -26.43 8.93 -3.14
C ALA A 152 -25.82 8.91 -1.72
N ALA A 153 -26.61 8.42 -0.75
CA ALA A 153 -26.18 8.24 0.63
C ALA A 153 -25.28 7.01 0.77
N MET A 154 -24.00 7.24 1.07
CA MET A 154 -23.00 6.17 1.20
C MET A 154 -22.75 5.77 2.67
N ASP A 155 -22.94 6.69 3.62
CA ASP A 155 -22.80 6.38 5.03
C ASP A 155 -23.97 5.56 5.58
N MET A 156 -23.69 4.75 6.61
CA MET A 156 -24.71 4.05 7.42
C MET A 156 -25.75 4.99 8.06
N GLY A 157 -25.44 6.30 8.14
CA GLY A 157 -26.33 7.34 8.66
C GLY A 157 -27.38 7.85 7.67
N GLY A 158 -27.36 7.40 6.41
CA GLY A 158 -28.24 7.91 5.36
C GLY A 158 -27.86 9.30 4.83
N THR A 159 -26.60 9.70 5.04
CA THR A 159 -26.00 10.93 4.50
C THR A 159 -24.70 10.59 3.78
N SER A 160 -24.03 11.59 3.21
CA SER A 160 -22.66 11.50 2.72
C SER A 160 -21.92 12.77 3.16
N ASP A 161 -20.59 12.70 3.23
CA ASP A 161 -19.65 13.80 3.40
C ASP A 161 -19.01 14.15 2.03
N PRO A 162 -19.75 14.72 1.05
CA PRO A 162 -19.25 14.84 -0.31
C PRO A 162 -18.12 15.87 -0.50
N TYR A 163 -17.23 15.55 -1.42
CA TYR A 163 -16.27 16.47 -2.03
C TYR A 163 -16.00 16.08 -3.49
N VAL A 164 -15.54 17.02 -4.30
CA VAL A 164 -15.31 16.80 -5.74
C VAL A 164 -13.83 16.86 -6.05
N LYS A 165 -13.32 15.85 -6.75
CA LYS A 165 -12.00 15.87 -7.40
C LYS A 165 -12.13 16.32 -8.84
N VAL A 166 -11.28 17.26 -9.24
CA VAL A 166 -11.25 17.85 -10.58
C VAL A 166 -9.89 17.58 -11.21
N TYR A 167 -9.85 16.90 -12.35
CA TYR A 167 -8.60 16.58 -13.05
C TYR A 167 -8.83 16.40 -14.56
N MET A 168 -7.75 16.45 -15.33
CA MET A 168 -7.78 16.27 -16.79
C MET A 168 -7.24 14.88 -17.15
N LEU A 169 -7.81 14.23 -18.17
CA LEU A 169 -7.25 13.04 -18.79
C LEU A 169 -6.55 13.43 -20.10
N PRO A 170 -5.40 12.84 -20.43
CA PRO A 170 -4.76 11.69 -19.75
C PRO A 170 -3.91 12.05 -18.50
N ASP A 171 -3.64 13.33 -18.24
CA ASP A 171 -2.76 13.76 -17.14
C ASP A 171 -3.44 13.71 -15.75
N LYS A 172 -3.41 12.54 -15.12
CA LYS A 172 -3.92 12.35 -13.75
C LYS A 172 -3.05 12.98 -12.65
N LYS A 173 -1.92 13.63 -12.96
CA LYS A 173 -1.00 14.14 -11.92
C LYS A 173 -1.52 15.38 -11.22
N LYS A 174 -2.14 16.29 -11.97
CA LYS A 174 -2.75 17.51 -11.40
C LYS A 174 -4.20 17.24 -11.05
N LYS A 175 -4.47 17.06 -9.76
CA LYS A 175 -5.80 16.92 -9.19
C LYS A 175 -6.08 18.08 -8.25
N PHE A 176 -7.23 18.70 -8.39
CA PHE A 176 -7.77 19.64 -7.40
C PHE A 176 -8.90 18.97 -6.63
N GLU A 177 -9.11 19.38 -5.39
CA GLU A 177 -10.17 18.85 -4.53
C GLU A 177 -10.91 20.02 -3.89
N THR A 178 -12.25 19.94 -3.87
CA THR A 178 -13.06 20.88 -3.09
C THR A 178 -12.95 20.58 -1.60
N LYS A 179 -13.44 21.49 -0.78
CA LYS A 179 -13.69 21.24 0.64
C LYS A 179 -14.76 20.15 0.81
N VAL A 180 -14.58 19.37 1.87
CA VAL A 180 -15.53 18.34 2.29
C VAL A 180 -16.73 18.98 2.97
N GLN A 181 -17.93 18.70 2.45
CA GLN A 181 -19.20 19.14 3.03
C GLN A 181 -19.79 18.00 3.85
N ARG A 182 -19.89 18.15 5.17
CA ARG A 182 -20.29 17.03 6.04
C ARG A 182 -21.80 16.81 6.08
N LYS A 183 -22.22 15.55 6.00
CA LYS A 183 -23.61 15.07 6.14
C LYS A 183 -24.59 15.83 5.28
N ASN A 184 -24.23 16.04 4.02
CA ASN A 184 -25.00 16.87 3.10
C ASN A 184 -25.15 16.16 1.75
N LEU A 185 -26.40 15.89 1.34
CA LEU A 185 -26.70 15.29 0.03
C LEU A 185 -26.93 16.34 -1.07
N CYS A 186 -27.04 17.62 -0.68
CA CYS A 186 -27.13 18.76 -1.58
C CYS A 186 -26.03 19.80 -1.23
N PRO A 187 -24.74 19.44 -1.37
CA PRO A 187 -23.63 20.31 -1.01
C PRO A 187 -23.52 21.53 -1.91
N VAL A 188 -23.15 22.67 -1.32
CA VAL A 188 -22.73 23.89 -2.03
C VAL A 188 -21.23 24.05 -1.83
N PHE A 189 -20.47 24.01 -2.91
CA PHE A 189 -19.01 24.14 -2.94
C PHE A 189 -18.59 25.58 -3.25
N ASN A 190 -19.07 26.12 -4.38
CA ASN A 190 -18.67 27.42 -4.92
C ASN A 190 -17.15 27.60 -4.98
N GLU A 191 -16.45 26.63 -5.58
CA GLU A 191 -15.00 26.63 -5.73
C GLU A 191 -14.60 26.65 -7.20
N THR A 192 -13.56 27.43 -7.52
CA THR A 192 -13.06 27.59 -8.89
C THR A 192 -11.63 27.11 -9.00
N PHE A 193 -11.36 26.29 -10.02
CA PHE A 193 -10.06 25.70 -10.31
C PHE A 193 -9.55 26.18 -11.67
N ILE A 194 -8.23 26.36 -11.77
CA ILE A 194 -7.58 26.91 -12.96
C ILE A 194 -6.56 25.91 -13.50
N PHE A 195 -6.75 25.51 -14.76
CA PHE A 195 -5.80 24.67 -15.51
C PHE A 195 -5.09 25.51 -16.56
N LYS A 196 -3.77 25.67 -16.41
CA LYS A 196 -2.91 26.33 -17.41
C LYS A 196 -2.61 25.36 -18.56
N ILE A 197 -3.49 25.33 -19.56
CA ILE A 197 -3.43 24.42 -20.72
C ILE A 197 -3.68 25.25 -21.98
N PRO A 198 -2.77 25.26 -22.97
CA PRO A 198 -3.00 25.90 -24.26
C PRO A 198 -4.21 25.31 -24.99
N PHE A 199 -4.95 26.15 -25.72
CA PHE A 199 -6.20 25.74 -26.38
C PHE A 199 -5.97 24.59 -27.38
N ASN A 200 -4.84 24.59 -28.09
CA ASN A 200 -4.46 23.53 -29.03
C ASN A 200 -4.30 22.16 -28.37
N ASP A 201 -3.86 22.12 -27.12
CA ASP A 201 -3.66 20.88 -26.36
C ASP A 201 -4.93 20.40 -25.67
N LEU A 202 -5.97 21.26 -25.63
CA LEU A 202 -7.21 21.00 -24.91
C LEU A 202 -8.10 20.00 -25.67
N ALA A 203 -8.12 20.03 -27.01
CA ALA A 203 -8.98 19.18 -27.84
C ALA A 203 -8.77 17.67 -27.63
N GLY A 204 -7.57 17.25 -27.23
CA GLY A 204 -7.25 15.85 -26.93
C GLY A 204 -7.56 15.42 -25.49
N GLN A 205 -8.06 16.32 -24.64
CA GLN A 205 -8.23 16.08 -23.22
C GLN A 205 -9.69 15.92 -22.80
N THR A 206 -9.89 15.28 -21.65
CA THR A 206 -11.21 15.09 -21.04
C THR A 206 -11.17 15.61 -19.61
N LEU A 207 -12.00 16.59 -19.28
CA LEU A 207 -12.19 17.04 -17.91
C LEU A 207 -13.01 16.00 -17.16
N VAL A 208 -12.58 15.68 -15.93
CA VAL A 208 -13.28 14.75 -15.05
C VAL A 208 -13.63 15.45 -13.75
N LEU A 209 -14.91 15.45 -13.42
CA LEU A 209 -15.46 15.87 -12.13
C LEU A 209 -15.93 14.61 -11.41
N GLN A 210 -15.24 14.20 -10.35
CA GLN A 210 -15.53 12.97 -9.63
C GLN A 210 -15.93 13.28 -8.20
N VAL A 211 -17.16 12.89 -7.82
CA VAL A 211 -17.72 13.13 -6.49
C VAL A 211 -17.40 11.93 -5.60
N PHE A 212 -16.81 12.21 -4.44
CA PHE A 212 -16.43 11.23 -3.43
C PHE A 212 -17.16 11.50 -2.12
N ASP A 213 -17.41 10.44 -1.37
CA ASP A 213 -17.81 10.46 0.02
C ASP A 213 -16.57 10.36 0.92
N PHE A 214 -16.38 11.34 1.81
CA PHE A 214 -15.22 11.37 2.71
C PHE A 214 -15.43 10.44 3.91
N ASP A 215 -14.52 9.48 4.05
CA ASP A 215 -14.50 8.53 5.15
C ASP A 215 -13.34 8.79 6.12
N ARG A 216 -13.64 9.08 7.39
CA ARG A 216 -12.59 9.36 8.39
C ARG A 216 -11.69 8.16 8.70
N PHE A 217 -12.23 6.94 8.62
CA PHE A 217 -11.55 5.71 9.05
C PHE A 217 -11.59 4.62 7.97
N GLY A 218 -11.76 5.01 6.70
CA GLY A 218 -11.94 4.12 5.56
C GLY A 218 -11.39 4.72 4.27
N LYS A 219 -11.54 3.97 3.18
CA LYS A 219 -11.29 4.48 1.84
C LYS A 219 -12.51 5.27 1.42
N HIS A 220 -12.30 6.44 0.83
CA HIS A 220 -13.40 7.29 0.35
C HIS A 220 -14.16 6.58 -0.78
N ASP A 221 -15.48 6.56 -0.69
CA ASP A 221 -16.34 5.92 -1.67
C ASP A 221 -16.63 6.88 -2.84
N VAL A 222 -16.60 6.37 -4.07
CA VAL A 222 -16.98 7.17 -5.24
C VAL A 222 -18.50 7.20 -5.32
N ILE A 223 -19.09 8.39 -5.28
CA ILE A 223 -20.53 8.59 -5.46
C ILE A 223 -20.86 8.55 -6.96
N GLY A 224 -20.12 9.29 -7.77
CA GLY A 224 -20.33 9.36 -9.21
C GLY A 224 -19.29 10.22 -9.91
N GLU A 225 -19.31 10.20 -11.23
CA GLU A 225 -18.40 10.98 -12.06
C GLU A 225 -19.09 11.62 -13.27
N ILE A 226 -18.52 12.72 -13.73
CA ILE A 226 -18.84 13.39 -14.99
C ILE A 226 -17.56 13.47 -15.81
N LYS A 227 -17.62 12.92 -17.03
CA LYS A 227 -16.53 13.02 -18.01
C LYS A 227 -16.98 13.94 -19.13
N ILE A 228 -16.13 14.91 -19.43
CA ILE A 228 -16.43 15.97 -20.38
C ILE A 228 -15.30 16.02 -21.40
N PRO A 229 -15.48 15.43 -22.59
CA PRO A 229 -14.52 15.54 -23.68
C PRO A 229 -14.46 17.00 -24.14
N MET A 230 -13.28 17.63 -24.06
CA MET A 230 -13.16 19.05 -24.40
C MET A 230 -13.38 19.34 -25.89
N ASN A 231 -13.23 18.34 -26.76
CA ASN A 231 -13.58 18.43 -28.19
C ASN A 231 -15.08 18.50 -28.47
N SER A 232 -15.92 18.12 -27.50
CA SER A 232 -17.38 18.10 -27.67
C SER A 232 -18.07 19.39 -27.25
N ILE A 233 -17.29 20.37 -26.79
CA ILE A 233 -17.78 21.57 -26.13
C ILE A 233 -17.25 22.81 -26.85
N ASP A 234 -18.14 23.77 -27.05
CA ASP A 234 -17.78 25.10 -27.51
C ASP A 234 -17.45 26.02 -26.32
N LEU A 235 -16.17 26.34 -26.15
CA LEU A 235 -15.67 27.21 -25.09
C LEU A 235 -15.61 28.70 -25.52
N ALA A 236 -16.26 29.07 -26.63
CA ALA A 236 -16.38 30.46 -27.05
C ALA A 236 -17.23 31.30 -26.07
N GLN A 237 -18.11 30.65 -25.30
CA GLN A 237 -18.89 31.28 -24.23
C GLN A 237 -18.77 30.50 -22.92
N PRO A 238 -18.88 31.17 -21.76
CA PRO A 238 -18.95 30.49 -20.47
C PRO A 238 -20.15 29.54 -20.44
N ILE A 239 -19.89 28.31 -20.04
CA ILE A 239 -20.90 27.27 -19.88
C ILE A 239 -21.30 27.21 -18.42
N HIS A 240 -22.60 27.04 -18.19
CA HIS A 240 -23.18 26.81 -16.88
C HIS A 240 -24.31 25.80 -17.04
N GLU A 241 -24.12 24.58 -16.53
CA GLU A 241 -25.10 23.51 -16.70
C GLU A 241 -25.17 22.55 -15.52
N TRP A 242 -26.31 21.87 -15.43
CA TRP A 242 -26.53 20.72 -14.56
C TRP A 242 -26.30 19.44 -15.35
N LYS A 243 -25.56 18.51 -14.76
CA LYS A 243 -25.31 17.22 -15.39
C LYS A 243 -25.41 16.07 -14.39
N ASP A 244 -26.07 15.01 -14.84
CA ASP A 244 -26.30 13.80 -14.04
C ASP A 244 -24.97 13.08 -13.79
N LEU A 245 -24.78 12.62 -12.56
CA LEU A 245 -23.65 11.79 -12.19
C LEU A 245 -23.85 10.38 -12.73
N VAL A 246 -22.82 9.85 -13.39
CA VAL A 246 -22.78 8.46 -13.82
C VAL A 246 -22.05 7.66 -12.74
N GLY A 247 -22.47 6.41 -12.53
CA GLY A 247 -21.83 5.50 -11.57
C GLY A 247 -20.32 5.49 -11.77
N GLY A 248 -19.60 6.03 -10.79
CA GLY A 248 -18.17 6.24 -10.94
C GLY A 248 -17.43 4.92 -10.91
N GLN A 249 -16.58 4.68 -11.90
CA GLN A 249 -15.61 3.61 -11.78
C GLN A 249 -14.77 3.89 -10.53
N LYS A 250 -14.80 2.96 -9.56
CA LYS A 250 -13.87 2.99 -8.42
C LYS A 250 -12.49 3.25 -9.00
N GLU A 251 -11.83 4.32 -8.55
CA GLU A 251 -10.51 4.74 -9.02
C GLU A 251 -9.67 3.47 -9.21
N GLU A 252 -9.44 3.06 -10.47
CA GLU A 252 -8.64 1.86 -10.76
C GLU A 252 -7.32 2.14 -10.06
N GLN A 253 -7.05 1.41 -8.97
CA GLN A 253 -5.78 1.51 -8.27
C GLN A 253 -4.70 1.46 -9.33
N GLU A 254 -3.78 2.45 -9.32
CA GLU A 254 -2.68 2.48 -10.27
C GLU A 254 -2.04 1.10 -10.29
N LYS A 255 -2.15 0.39 -11.42
CA LYS A 255 -1.66 -0.98 -11.53
C LYS A 255 -0.14 -0.91 -11.41
N LEU A 256 0.38 -1.36 -10.27
CA LEU A 256 1.82 -1.36 -9.98
C LEU A 256 2.57 -2.44 -10.77
N GLY A 257 1.83 -3.34 -11.41
CA GLY A 257 2.31 -4.46 -12.21
C GLY A 257 2.02 -5.81 -11.56
N ASP A 258 2.40 -6.87 -12.26
CA ASP A 258 2.27 -8.25 -11.79
C ASP A 258 3.64 -8.94 -11.77
N VAL A 259 3.84 -9.85 -10.82
CA VAL A 259 5.04 -10.70 -10.73
C VAL A 259 4.67 -12.18 -10.77
N CYS A 260 5.37 -12.95 -11.59
CA CYS A 260 5.23 -14.40 -11.70
C CYS A 260 6.26 -15.08 -10.80
N ILE A 261 5.76 -15.90 -9.87
CA ILE A 261 6.56 -16.56 -8.84
C ILE A 261 6.30 -18.06 -8.93
N SER A 262 7.36 -18.86 -8.90
CA SER A 262 7.26 -20.31 -8.75
C SER A 262 7.71 -20.75 -7.36
N LEU A 263 6.84 -21.48 -6.66
CA LEU A 263 7.09 -22.03 -5.34
C LEU A 263 7.21 -23.56 -5.38
N ARG A 264 8.21 -24.09 -4.69
CA ARG A 264 8.41 -25.53 -4.53
C ARG A 264 8.83 -25.85 -3.11
N TYR A 265 8.12 -26.75 -2.44
CA TYR A 265 8.48 -27.23 -1.12
C TYR A 265 8.79 -28.73 -1.11
N VAL A 266 9.86 -29.12 -0.44
CA VAL A 266 10.26 -30.51 -0.22
C VAL A 266 10.23 -30.79 1.29
N PRO A 267 9.18 -31.46 1.80
CA PRO A 267 9.02 -31.69 3.25
C PRO A 267 10.17 -32.48 3.88
N THR A 268 10.67 -33.51 3.21
CA THR A 268 11.71 -34.42 3.72
C THR A 268 13.02 -33.70 4.06
N SER A 269 13.39 -32.69 3.29
CA SER A 269 14.60 -31.89 3.51
C SER A 269 14.30 -30.50 4.07
N GLY A 270 13.03 -30.16 4.31
CA GLY A 270 12.61 -28.82 4.71
C GLY A 270 13.02 -27.72 3.72
N LYS A 271 13.17 -28.03 2.42
CA LYS A 271 13.67 -27.07 1.44
C LYS A 271 12.52 -26.34 0.75
N LEU A 272 12.43 -25.02 0.97
CA LEU A 272 11.56 -24.10 0.24
C LEU A 272 12.36 -23.40 -0.86
N THR A 273 11.95 -23.56 -2.11
CA THR A 273 12.53 -22.85 -3.25
C THR A 273 11.52 -21.84 -3.79
N VAL A 274 11.96 -20.59 -3.88
CA VAL A 274 11.22 -19.46 -4.44
C VAL A 274 11.95 -19.03 -5.72
N CYS A 275 11.33 -19.25 -6.88
CA CYS A 275 11.85 -18.79 -8.16
C CYS A 275 11.09 -17.53 -8.59
N ILE A 276 11.84 -16.45 -8.83
CA ILE A 276 11.31 -15.22 -9.42
C ILE A 276 11.47 -15.37 -10.92
N MET A 277 10.35 -15.57 -11.63
CA MET A 277 10.37 -15.85 -13.06
C MET A 277 10.47 -14.56 -13.85
N GLU A 278 9.43 -13.73 -13.78
CA GLU A 278 9.31 -12.49 -14.54
C GLU A 278 8.32 -11.54 -13.86
N ALA A 279 8.33 -10.29 -14.28
CA ALA A 279 7.27 -9.33 -13.97
C ALA A 279 6.79 -8.65 -15.24
N LYS A 280 5.58 -8.09 -15.22
CA LYS A 280 4.99 -7.38 -16.36
C LYS A 280 4.21 -6.16 -15.93
N ASN A 281 4.09 -5.20 -16.84
CA ASN A 281 3.34 -3.97 -16.67
C ASN A 281 3.72 -3.22 -15.38
N LEU A 282 5.01 -3.21 -15.03
CA LEU A 282 5.49 -2.48 -13.86
C LEU A 282 5.24 -0.97 -14.01
N LYS A 283 4.99 -0.30 -12.90
CA LYS A 283 4.88 1.17 -12.88
C LYS A 283 6.25 1.79 -13.18
N LYS A 284 6.24 2.75 -14.09
CA LYS A 284 7.40 3.60 -14.44
C LYS A 284 7.73 4.53 -13.27
N MET A 285 8.97 4.52 -12.79
CA MET A 285 9.41 5.44 -11.72
C MET A 285 10.39 6.51 -12.22
N ASP A 286 11.20 6.22 -13.23
CA ASP A 286 12.23 7.16 -13.70
C ASP A 286 11.68 8.34 -14.53
N VAL A 287 12.22 9.54 -14.26
CA VAL A 287 11.98 10.72 -15.09
C VAL A 287 12.86 10.66 -16.34
N GLY A 288 12.30 10.14 -17.44
CA GLY A 288 12.97 10.10 -18.75
C GLY A 288 13.52 8.74 -19.17
N GLY A 289 13.48 7.73 -18.29
CA GLY A 289 13.71 6.30 -18.58
C GLY A 289 12.47 5.47 -18.27
N LEU A 290 12.51 4.13 -18.34
CA LEU A 290 11.43 3.26 -17.83
C LEU A 290 11.57 3.05 -16.31
N SER A 291 12.06 1.88 -15.92
CA SER A 291 12.48 1.49 -14.59
C SER A 291 13.61 0.48 -14.72
N ASP A 292 14.44 0.35 -13.69
CA ASP A 292 15.52 -0.61 -13.51
C ASP A 292 15.14 -1.68 -12.46
N PRO A 293 14.14 -2.55 -12.72
CA PRO A 293 13.57 -3.40 -11.68
C PRO A 293 14.49 -4.49 -11.13
N PHE A 294 14.41 -4.70 -9.80
CA PHE A 294 14.89 -5.90 -9.12
C PHE A 294 13.93 -6.33 -8.01
N VAL A 295 13.93 -7.63 -7.68
CA VAL A 295 13.03 -8.20 -6.67
C VAL A 295 13.80 -8.53 -5.40
N LYS A 296 13.31 -8.03 -4.27
CA LYS A 296 13.79 -8.35 -2.91
C LYS A 296 12.86 -9.37 -2.29
N VAL A 297 13.40 -10.55 -1.97
CA VAL A 297 12.67 -11.65 -1.33
C VAL A 297 13.05 -11.71 0.15
N VAL A 298 12.07 -11.61 1.04
CA VAL A 298 12.27 -11.65 2.49
C VAL A 298 11.44 -12.79 3.09
N LEU A 299 12.13 -13.72 3.74
CA LEU A 299 11.50 -14.78 4.53
C LEU A 299 11.28 -14.27 5.96
N GLN A 300 10.04 -14.36 6.45
CA GLN A 300 9.65 -14.00 7.81
C GLN A 300 9.03 -15.19 8.54
N HIS A 301 9.22 -15.24 9.85
CA HIS A 301 8.55 -16.17 10.77
C HIS A 301 8.03 -15.39 11.97
N ASN A 302 6.73 -15.49 12.24
CA ASN A 302 6.04 -14.70 13.27
C ASN A 302 6.39 -13.20 13.22
N GLY A 303 6.38 -12.61 12.02
CA GLY A 303 6.70 -11.19 11.80
C GLY A 303 8.18 -10.81 11.91
N LYS A 304 9.06 -11.74 12.31
CA LYS A 304 10.52 -11.50 12.36
C LYS A 304 11.17 -11.91 11.04
N ARG A 305 11.98 -11.00 10.46
CA ARG A 305 12.76 -11.27 9.24
C ARG A 305 13.89 -12.25 9.54
N ILE A 306 13.92 -13.36 8.82
CA ILE A 306 14.93 -14.43 8.98
C ILE A 306 16.03 -14.28 7.92
N LYS A 307 15.65 -14.27 6.64
CA LYS A 307 16.58 -14.24 5.51
C LYS A 307 16.08 -13.27 4.45
N LYS A 308 17.01 -12.59 3.78
CA LYS A 308 16.74 -11.69 2.66
C LYS A 308 17.62 -12.07 1.48
N LYS A 309 17.06 -12.11 0.29
CA LYS A 309 17.76 -12.27 -0.99
C LYS A 309 17.26 -11.21 -1.98
N LYS A 310 18.03 -10.97 -3.04
CA LYS A 310 17.69 -10.05 -4.12
C LYS A 310 18.06 -10.66 -5.46
N THR A 311 17.30 -10.36 -6.49
CA THR A 311 17.64 -10.72 -7.88
C THR A 311 18.72 -9.79 -8.44
N THR A 312 19.18 -10.10 -9.65
CA THR A 312 19.85 -9.12 -10.51
C THR A 312 18.92 -7.97 -10.87
N VAL A 313 19.51 -6.82 -11.18
CA VAL A 313 18.82 -5.63 -11.70
C VAL A 313 18.66 -5.77 -13.20
N LYS A 314 17.47 -5.50 -13.73
CA LYS A 314 17.21 -5.45 -15.17
C LYS A 314 17.02 -4.01 -15.57
N GLN A 315 17.84 -3.50 -16.48
CA GLN A 315 17.83 -2.08 -16.82
C GLN A 315 16.73 -1.73 -17.82
N ASN A 316 16.12 -0.56 -17.64
CA ASN A 316 15.22 0.13 -18.55
C ASN A 316 14.12 -0.79 -19.13
N THR A 317 13.35 -1.44 -18.26
CA THR A 317 12.27 -2.35 -18.64
C THR A 317 11.11 -2.35 -17.65
N LEU A 318 9.88 -2.44 -18.14
CA LEU A 318 8.67 -2.67 -17.34
C LEU A 318 8.20 -4.13 -17.36
N ASN A 319 8.89 -4.99 -18.12
CA ASN A 319 8.59 -6.41 -18.27
C ASN A 319 9.87 -7.26 -18.06
N PRO A 320 10.50 -7.22 -16.87
CA PRO A 320 11.76 -7.90 -16.63
C PRO A 320 11.60 -9.43 -16.57
N TYR A 321 12.53 -10.15 -17.20
CA TYR A 321 12.72 -11.58 -17.04
C TYR A 321 13.91 -11.88 -16.13
N PHE A 322 13.67 -12.57 -15.01
CA PHE A 322 14.68 -12.89 -14.00
C PHE A 322 15.11 -14.35 -14.06
N ASN A 323 14.15 -15.28 -13.90
CA ASN A 323 14.35 -16.71 -13.73
C ASN A 323 15.41 -17.07 -12.67
N GLU A 324 15.35 -16.39 -11.52
CA GLU A 324 16.32 -16.54 -10.42
C GLU A 324 15.70 -17.30 -9.24
N SER A 325 16.37 -18.37 -8.81
CA SER A 325 15.88 -19.26 -7.74
C SER A 325 16.60 -19.07 -6.41
N PHE A 326 15.81 -18.93 -5.36
CA PHE A 326 16.25 -18.76 -3.98
C PHE A 326 15.80 -19.93 -3.13
N SER A 327 16.76 -20.60 -2.47
CA SER A 327 16.46 -21.69 -1.54
C SER A 327 16.56 -21.25 -0.08
N PHE A 328 15.60 -21.70 0.72
CA PHE A 328 15.50 -21.50 2.15
C PHE A 328 15.27 -22.84 2.86
N GLU A 329 15.84 -22.96 4.04
CA GLU A 329 15.62 -24.10 4.94
C GLU A 329 14.50 -23.73 5.90
N VAL A 330 13.39 -24.45 5.81
CA VAL A 330 12.16 -24.26 6.55
C VAL A 330 11.64 -25.64 6.99
N PRO A 331 11.83 -26.02 8.26
CA PRO A 331 11.26 -27.26 8.79
C PRO A 331 9.74 -27.29 8.60
N PHE A 332 9.20 -28.48 8.31
CA PHE A 332 7.75 -28.62 8.03
C PHE A 332 6.89 -28.15 9.21
N ALA A 333 7.35 -28.36 10.45
CA ALA A 333 6.66 -27.88 11.66
C ALA A 333 6.47 -26.35 11.70
N GLN A 334 7.30 -25.59 10.97
CA GLN A 334 7.26 -24.12 10.95
C GLN A 334 6.57 -23.55 9.70
N ILE A 335 6.32 -24.37 8.67
CA ILE A 335 5.86 -23.89 7.35
C ILE A 335 4.56 -23.07 7.41
N GLN A 336 3.67 -23.40 8.36
CA GLN A 336 2.40 -22.71 8.56
C GLN A 336 2.55 -21.31 9.18
N LYS A 337 3.72 -20.97 9.71
CA LYS A 337 4.03 -19.66 10.34
C LYS A 337 4.96 -18.80 9.50
N ILE A 338 5.29 -19.27 8.29
CA ILE A 338 6.24 -18.63 7.39
C ILE A 338 5.51 -17.70 6.45
N GLN A 339 6.13 -16.55 6.21
CA GLN A 339 5.71 -15.56 5.24
C GLN A 339 6.86 -15.30 4.28
N VAL A 340 6.55 -15.21 2.99
CA VAL A 340 7.48 -14.78 1.95
C VAL A 340 6.98 -13.43 1.43
N LEU A 341 7.73 -12.37 1.71
CA LEU A 341 7.44 -11.04 1.20
C LEU A 341 8.31 -10.80 -0.03
N LEU A 342 7.68 -10.31 -1.09
CA LEU A 342 8.35 -9.92 -2.31
C LEU A 342 8.09 -8.45 -2.56
N THR A 343 9.14 -7.67 -2.66
CA THR A 343 9.04 -6.26 -3.03
C THR A 343 9.83 -6.05 -4.31
N VAL A 344 9.16 -5.52 -5.34
CA VAL A 344 9.80 -5.07 -6.58
C VAL A 344 10.26 -3.64 -6.36
N TYR A 345 11.54 -3.37 -6.58
CA TYR A 345 12.14 -2.06 -6.47
C TYR A 345 12.59 -1.59 -7.84
N ASP A 346 12.55 -0.28 -8.03
CA ASP A 346 13.34 0.41 -9.04
C ASP A 346 14.75 0.67 -8.50
N TYR A 347 15.78 0.47 -9.33
CA TYR A 347 17.16 0.72 -8.94
C TYR A 347 17.63 2.09 -9.43
N ASP A 348 17.80 3.01 -8.49
CA ASP A 348 18.34 4.33 -8.79
C ASP A 348 19.87 4.35 -8.64
N LYS A 349 20.57 4.75 -9.70
CA LYS A 349 22.03 4.92 -9.67
C LYS A 349 22.46 6.01 -8.68
N LEU A 350 21.61 7.02 -8.47
CA LEU A 350 21.85 8.14 -7.57
C LEU A 350 20.62 8.32 -6.68
N GLY A 351 20.71 7.85 -5.43
CA GLY A 351 19.62 7.99 -4.46
C GLY A 351 19.25 6.69 -3.75
N SER A 352 18.06 6.66 -3.18
CA SER A 352 17.47 5.46 -2.57
C SER A 352 16.58 4.75 -3.58
N ASN A 353 16.72 3.44 -3.69
CA ASN A 353 15.86 2.59 -4.54
C ASN A 353 14.38 2.70 -4.13
N ASP A 354 13.53 3.06 -5.07
CA ASP A 354 12.10 3.24 -4.82
C ASP A 354 11.30 1.92 -4.93
N PRO A 355 10.40 1.61 -3.97
CA PRO A 355 9.54 0.44 -4.08
C PRO A 355 8.45 0.67 -5.14
N ILE A 356 8.43 -0.14 -6.18
CA ILE A 356 7.37 -0.15 -7.20
C ILE A 356 6.11 -0.77 -6.60
N GLY A 357 6.26 -1.90 -5.91
CA GLY A 357 5.13 -2.60 -5.32
C GLY A 357 5.54 -3.87 -4.58
N LYS A 358 4.60 -4.43 -3.83
CA LYS A 358 4.84 -5.51 -2.89
C LYS A 358 3.71 -6.53 -2.89
N CYS A 359 4.05 -7.78 -2.66
CA CYS A 359 3.09 -8.84 -2.37
C CYS A 359 3.66 -9.77 -1.28
N TRP A 360 2.78 -10.54 -0.63
CA TRP A 360 3.20 -11.58 0.30
C TRP A 360 2.43 -12.88 0.09
N ILE A 361 3.10 -13.98 0.41
CA ILE A 361 2.59 -15.34 0.28
C ILE A 361 2.88 -16.08 1.59
N GLY A 362 2.00 -16.99 1.99
CA GLY A 362 2.15 -17.78 3.22
C GLY A 362 1.23 -17.32 4.34
N PHE A 363 1.71 -17.37 5.57
CA PHE A 363 0.90 -17.14 6.76
C PHE A 363 0.20 -15.77 6.74
N GLY A 364 -1.11 -15.76 7.00
CA GLY A 364 -1.92 -14.54 6.98
C GLY A 364 -2.18 -13.96 5.59
N ALA A 365 -1.71 -14.57 4.50
CA ALA A 365 -2.09 -14.18 3.14
C ALA A 365 -3.56 -14.48 2.87
N SER A 366 -4.15 -13.72 1.95
CA SER A 366 -5.50 -13.92 1.44
C SER A 366 -5.49 -14.07 -0.08
N GLY A 367 -6.62 -14.51 -0.64
CA GLY A 367 -6.81 -14.63 -2.09
C GLY A 367 -5.72 -15.46 -2.79
N VAL A 368 -5.09 -14.87 -3.80
CA VAL A 368 -4.06 -15.49 -4.65
C VAL A 368 -2.84 -15.95 -3.85
N GLY A 369 -2.41 -15.16 -2.86
CA GLY A 369 -1.28 -15.50 -1.99
C GLY A 369 -1.54 -16.75 -1.16
N LEU A 370 -2.74 -16.88 -0.58
CA LEU A 370 -3.12 -18.08 0.16
C LEU A 370 -3.23 -19.30 -0.76
N ARG A 371 -3.94 -19.14 -1.89
CA ARG A 371 -4.12 -20.21 -2.88
C ARG A 371 -2.79 -20.77 -3.37
N HIS A 372 -1.86 -19.89 -3.76
CA HIS A 372 -0.56 -20.31 -4.26
C HIS A 372 0.25 -21.09 -3.20
N TRP A 373 0.17 -20.66 -1.92
CA TRP A 373 0.81 -21.37 -0.81
C TRP A 373 0.17 -22.74 -0.56
N SER A 374 -1.16 -22.81 -0.57
CA SER A 374 -1.91 -24.06 -0.44
C SER A 374 -1.59 -25.03 -1.57
N ASP A 375 -1.56 -24.56 -2.81
CA ASP A 375 -1.25 -25.36 -3.99
C ASP A 375 0.18 -25.91 -3.94
N MET A 376 1.15 -25.10 -3.47
CA MET A 376 2.53 -25.55 -3.23
C MET A 376 2.59 -26.69 -2.19
N LEU A 377 1.85 -26.56 -1.08
CA LEU A 377 1.83 -27.58 -0.03
C LEU A 377 1.10 -28.86 -0.45
N ALA A 378 0.04 -28.72 -1.25
CA ALA A 378 -0.72 -29.85 -1.81
C ALA A 378 0.07 -30.63 -2.88
N ASN A 379 1.04 -29.98 -3.54
CA ASN A 379 1.87 -30.57 -4.59
C ASN A 379 3.36 -30.67 -4.16
N PRO A 380 3.69 -31.50 -3.16
CA PRO A 380 5.05 -31.59 -2.65
C PRO A 380 6.02 -32.00 -3.75
N ARG A 381 7.22 -31.40 -3.74
CA ARG A 381 8.31 -31.62 -4.72
C ARG A 381 8.02 -31.15 -6.15
N ARG A 382 6.85 -30.58 -6.44
CA ARG A 382 6.55 -29.96 -7.74
C ARG A 382 6.58 -28.44 -7.61
N PRO A 383 7.21 -27.72 -8.57
CA PRO A 383 7.07 -26.27 -8.64
C PRO A 383 5.65 -25.92 -9.08
N VAL A 384 5.06 -24.94 -8.42
CA VAL A 384 3.78 -24.32 -8.78
C VAL A 384 4.10 -22.87 -9.13
N ALA A 385 3.73 -22.43 -10.34
CA ALA A 385 3.94 -21.05 -10.80
C ALA A 385 2.62 -20.28 -10.79
N GLN A 386 2.66 -19.04 -10.30
CA GLN A 386 1.47 -18.20 -10.22
C GLN A 386 1.82 -16.72 -10.32
N TRP A 387 0.95 -15.96 -10.98
CA TRP A 387 1.00 -14.51 -11.05
C TRP A 387 0.42 -13.88 -9.78
N HIS A 388 1.06 -12.82 -9.30
CA HIS A 388 0.63 -12.01 -8.16
C HIS A 388 0.63 -10.54 -8.57
N THR A 389 -0.51 -9.88 -8.39
CA THR A 389 -0.62 -8.44 -8.59
C THR A 389 0.05 -7.70 -7.44
N LEU A 390 0.89 -6.73 -7.77
CA LEU A 390 1.60 -5.90 -6.81
C LEU A 390 0.63 -4.90 -6.17
N GLN A 391 0.85 -4.64 -4.89
CA GLN A 391 0.09 -3.66 -4.10
C GLN A 391 1.06 -2.63 -3.50
N PRO A 392 0.57 -1.45 -3.07
CA PRO A 392 1.41 -0.46 -2.41
C PRO A 392 2.10 -1.07 -1.17
N GLU A 393 3.39 -0.75 -0.97
CA GLU A 393 4.16 -1.32 0.15
C GLU A 393 3.52 -1.01 1.51
N GLU A 394 2.95 0.18 1.66
CA GLU A 394 2.29 0.66 2.87
C GLU A 394 1.04 -0.16 3.22
N GLU A 395 0.22 -0.50 2.23
CA GLU A 395 -1.00 -1.31 2.42
C GLU A 395 -0.64 -2.73 2.87
N ILE A 396 0.40 -3.32 2.27
CA ILE A 396 0.91 -4.63 2.66
C ILE A 396 1.48 -4.60 4.07
N ASP A 397 2.28 -3.58 4.41
CA ASP A 397 2.88 -3.46 5.74
C ASP A 397 1.84 -3.17 6.83
N ALA A 398 0.76 -2.43 6.50
CA ALA A 398 -0.39 -2.26 7.37
C ALA A 398 -1.13 -3.59 7.59
N ALA A 399 -1.37 -4.36 6.52
CA ALA A 399 -2.02 -5.66 6.60
C ALA A 399 -1.22 -6.67 7.42
N LEU A 400 0.12 -6.67 7.31
CA LEU A 400 1.00 -7.53 8.10
C LEU A 400 1.05 -7.17 9.59
N LYS A 401 0.74 -5.91 9.95
CA LYS A 401 0.65 -5.46 11.35
C LYS A 401 -0.74 -5.68 11.96
N ALA A 402 -1.77 -5.85 11.13
CA ALA A 402 -3.13 -6.07 11.60
C ALA A 402 -3.23 -7.43 12.33
N PRO A 403 -3.98 -7.53 13.44
CA PRO A 403 -4.24 -8.80 14.07
C PRO A 403 -4.98 -9.72 13.09
N ILE A 404 -4.39 -10.89 12.84
CA ILE A 404 -5.01 -11.94 12.03
C ILE A 404 -6.27 -12.38 12.78
N ARG A 405 -7.43 -12.10 12.20
CA ARG A 405 -8.74 -12.40 12.80
C ARG A 405 -9.05 -13.89 12.81
#